data_AF-A0AA51G3N5-F1
#
_entry.id   AF-A0AA51G3N5-F1
#
_cell.length_a   1.000
_cell.length_b   1.000
_cell.length_c   1.000
_cell.angle_alpha   90.00
_cell.angle_beta   90.00
_cell.angle_gamma   90.00
#
_symmetry.space_group_name_H-M   'P 1'
#
loop_
_entity.id
_entity.type
_entity.pdbx_description
1 polymer ?
#
loop_
_entity_poly.entity_id
_entity_poly.type
_entity_poly.pdbx_seq_one_letter_code
_entity_poly.pdbx_strand_id
1 'polypeptide(L)' 'TVNLQGEVVKPYTVKRFPGYGLPFPKEPTRKGDLLVAFDIKFPDRLSSGVKEILM' A
#
# COMPACT_ATOMS: atom_id res chain seq x y z
N THR A 1 1.07 -9.60 7.66
CA THR A 1 0.46 -9.46 6.31
C THR A 1 -0.27 -8.14 6.25
N VAL A 2 -0.24 -7.46 5.10
CA VAL A 2 -0.97 -6.20 4.92
C VAL A 2 -2.44 -6.54 4.67
N ASN A 3 -3.29 -6.39 5.68
CA ASN A 3 -4.74 -6.54 5.52
C ASN A 3 -5.36 -5.21 5.10
N LEU A 4 -6.04 -5.20 3.95
CA LEU A 4 -6.68 -4.02 3.35
C LEU A 4 -8.16 -4.29 3.06
N GLN A 5 -8.72 -5.37 3.59
CA GLN A 5 -10.08 -5.78 3.27
C GLN A 5 -11.07 -4.69 3.73
N GLY A 6 -11.88 -4.19 2.79
CA GLY A 6 -12.82 -3.10 3.04
C GLY A 6 -12.23 -1.68 2.96
N GLU A 7 -10.92 -1.53 2.73
CA GLU A 7 -10.27 -0.23 2.56
C GLU A 7 -10.08 0.10 1.07
N VAL A 8 -10.40 1.34 0.66
CA VAL A 8 -10.02 1.85 -0.67
C VAL A 8 -8.59 2.40 -0.61
N VAL A 9 -7.66 1.70 -1.25
CA VAL A 9 -6.26 2.15 -1.40
C VAL A 9 -6.16 3.11 -2.57
N LYS A 10 -5.68 4.32 -2.31
CA LYS A 10 -5.45 5.36 -3.32
C LYS A 10 -3.99 5.30 -3.79
N PRO A 11 -3.64 5.86 -4.96
CA PRO A 11 -2.27 5.88 -5.47
C PRO A 11 -1.24 6.47 -4.49
N TYR A 12 -1.66 7.41 -3.63
CA TYR A 12 -0.79 8.06 -2.64
C TYR A 12 -0.96 7.51 -1.23
N THR A 13 -1.69 6.40 -1.06
CA THR A 13 -1.83 5.76 0.25
C THR A 13 -0.47 5.23 0.71
N VAL A 14 -0.11 5.54 1.96
CA VAL A 14 1.03 4.95 2.65
C VAL A 14 0.52 4.29 3.92
N LYS A 15 0.72 2.97 4.06
CA LYS A 15 0.39 2.24 5.29
C LYS A 15 1.64 2.14 6.16
N ARG A 16 1.54 2.64 7.39
CA ARG A 16 2.62 2.60 8.39
C ARG A 16 2.45 1.38 9.31
N PHE A 17 3.52 0.62 9.48
CA PHE A 17 3.60 -0.51 10.41
C PHE A 17 4.65 -0.19 11.49
N PRO A 18 4.20 0.27 12.67
CA PRO A 18 5.12 0.69 13.72
C PRO A 18 6.02 -0.45 14.20
N GLY A 19 7.33 -0.18 14.34
CA GLY A 19 8.29 -1.15 14.89
C GLY A 19 8.74 -2.28 13.94
N TYR A 20 8.27 -2.29 12.68
CA TYR A 20 8.68 -3.25 11.66
C TYR A 20 9.89 -2.79 10.83
N GLY A 21 10.39 -1.59 11.09
CA GLY A 21 11.59 -1.05 10.45
C GLY A 21 12.89 -1.59 11.05
N LEU A 22 13.98 -0.93 10.70
CA LEU A 22 15.31 -1.30 11.18
C LEU A 22 15.52 -0.89 12.65
N PRO A 23 16.37 -1.64 13.40
CA PRO A 23 16.74 -1.26 14.76
C PRO A 23 17.49 0.07 14.79
N PHE A 24 17.31 0.84 15.86
CA PHE A 24 18.09 2.06 16.06
C PHE A 24 19.54 1.71 16.43
N PRO A 25 20.56 2.37 15.84
CA PRO A 25 21.97 2.01 16.09
C PRO A 25 22.39 2.04 17.56
N LYS A 26 21.83 2.96 18.34
CA LYS A 26 22.14 3.14 19.77
C LYS A 26 21.24 2.32 20.70
N GLU A 27 20.11 1.82 20.21
CA GLU A 27 19.12 1.12 21.03
C GLU A 27 18.42 0.02 20.19
N PRO A 28 19.09 -1.13 19.98
CA PRO A 28 18.64 -2.14 19.00
C PRO A 28 17.30 -2.82 19.33
N THR A 29 16.84 -2.71 20.58
CA THR A 29 15.51 -3.18 21.01
C THR A 29 14.39 -2.31 20.47
N ARG A 30 14.67 -1.04 20.15
CA ARG A 30 13.73 -0.14 19.45
C ARG A 30 13.95 -0.26 17.96
N LYS A 31 12.84 -0.28 17.21
CA LYS A 31 12.84 -0.32 15.75
C LYS A 31 12.06 0.85 15.21
N GLY A 32 12.48 1.34 14.05
CA GLY A 32 11.69 2.29 13.26
C GLY A 32 10.47 1.60 12.64
N ASP A 33 9.84 2.27 11.68
CA ASP A 33 8.60 1.79 11.08
C ASP A 33 8.81 1.32 9.65
N LEU A 34 7.99 0.37 9.22
CA LEU A 34 7.89 -0.01 7.82
C LEU A 34 6.79 0.83 7.17
N LEU A 35 7.13 1.55 6.10
CA LEU A 35 6.17 2.27 5.28
C LEU A 35 5.94 1.48 3.99
N VAL A 36 4.68 1.16 3.70
CA VAL A 36 4.28 0.50 2.46
C VAL A 36 3.54 1.51 1.59
N ALA A 37 4.15 1.84 0.45
CA ALA A 37 3.52 2.60 -0.63
C ALA A 37 3.01 1.64 -1.71
N PHE A 38 1.96 2.02 -2.41
CA PHE A 38 1.31 1.18 -3.41
C PHE A 38 1.54 1.72 -4.82
N ASP A 39 2.12 0.88 -5.68
CA ASP A 39 2.22 1.14 -7.12
C ASP A 39 0.99 0.56 -7.82
N ILE A 40 -0.05 1.38 -7.98
CA ILE A 40 -1.32 0.97 -8.57
C ILE A 40 -1.17 0.95 -10.10
N LYS A 41 -1.11 -0.25 -10.68
CA LYS A 41 -1.12 -0.45 -12.13
C LYS A 41 -2.54 -0.47 -12.67
N PHE A 42 -2.89 0.55 -13.43
CA PHE A 42 -4.11 0.55 -14.23
C PHE A 42 -3.90 -0.26 -15.51
N PRO A 43 -4.97 -0.88 -16.06
CA PRO A 43 -4.88 -1.54 -17.35
C PRO A 43 -4.65 -0.51 -18.47
N ASP A 44 -3.83 -0.86 -19.45
CA ASP A 44 -3.53 0.02 -20.59
C ASP A 44 -4.75 0.24 -21.51
N ARG A 45 -5.68 -0.72 -21.53
CA ARG A 45 -6.91 -0.68 -22.33
C ARG A 45 -8.07 -1.31 -21.56
N LEU A 46 -9.26 -0.77 -21.77
CA LEU A 46 -10.53 -1.35 -21.31
C LEU A 46 -11.35 -1.80 -22.53
N SER A 47 -11.94 -2.99 -22.48
CA SER A 47 -12.86 -3.47 -23.51
C SER A 47 -14.16 -2.66 -23.48
N SER A 48 -14.90 -2.63 -24.59
CA SER A 48 -16.16 -1.86 -24.67
C SER A 48 -17.19 -2.30 -23.63
N GLY A 49 -17.32 -3.61 -23.38
CA GLY A 49 -18.25 -4.12 -22.35
C GLY A 49 -17.83 -3.73 -20.93
N VAL A 50 -16.53 -3.72 -20.61
CA VAL A 50 -16.05 -3.25 -19.29
C VAL A 50 -16.28 -1.76 -19.13
N LYS A 51 -16.09 -0.99 -20.21
CA LYS A 51 -16.37 0.45 -20.23
C LYS A 51 -17.83 0.77 -19.95
N GLU A 52 -18.77 0.03 -20.53
CA GLU A 52 -20.21 0.23 -20.33
C GLU A 52 -20.66 -0.03 -18.89
N ILE A 53 -20.00 -0.95 -18.18
CA ILE A 53 -20.32 -1.26 -16.79
C ILE A 53 -19.75 -0.22 -15.82
N LEU A 54 -18.59 0.38 -16.16
CA LEU A 54 -17.84 1.26 -15.27
C LEU A 54 -18.09 2.76 -15.50
N MET A 55 -18.65 3.13 -16.65
CA MET A 55 -18.92 4.54 -17.03
C MET A 55 -20.40 4.89 -17.00
#